data_AF-A0A8B7DAG1-F1
#
_entry.id   AF-A0A8B7DAG1-F1
#
_cell.length_a   1.000
_cell.length_b   1.000
_cell.length_c   1.000
_cell.angle_alpha   90.00
_cell.angle_beta   90.00
_cell.angle_gamma   90.00
#
_symmetry.space_group_name_H-M   'P 1'
#
loop_
_entity.id
_entity.type
_entity.pdbx_description
1 polymer ?
#
loop_
_entity_poly.entity_id
_entity_poly.type
_entity_poly.pdbx_seq_one_letter_code
_entity_poly.pdbx_strand_id
1 'polypeptide(L)'
;MSNKKVAKKYGVPKNTLSTWIKNKTNLLTSLEKNGTKSKPKKLRSGNFKNVDKAIYTWFFAKRSQQVPIDGTILKEKALKFAEALGELDFKASDRWFHNWKVRNGISFKIIFGESAAMTNNMTASWNETTLPTLLLNYKLENIFNADEFGLFYQCLPNKTYHLSREKCFGKK
;
A
#
# COMPACT_ATOMS: atom_id res chain seq x y z
N MET A 1 15.64 -32.47 17.02
CA MET A 1 15.17 -32.00 18.35
C MET A 1 13.69 -32.33 18.52
N SER A 2 13.30 -33.02 19.60
CA SER A 2 11.88 -33.35 19.85
C SER A 2 11.05 -32.09 20.17
N ASN A 3 9.78 -32.05 19.71
CA ASN A 3 8.84 -30.95 20.02
C ASN A 3 8.72 -30.68 21.53
N LYS A 4 8.88 -31.70 22.38
CA LYS A 4 8.89 -31.54 23.85
C LYS A 4 10.11 -30.73 24.33
N LYS A 5 11.28 -30.99 23.75
CA LYS A 5 12.52 -30.25 24.07
C LYS A 5 12.44 -28.80 23.58
N VAL A 6 11.87 -28.58 22.39
CA VAL A 6 11.65 -27.25 21.82
C VAL A 6 10.66 -26.45 22.65
N ALA A 7 9.50 -27.01 22.99
CA ALA A 7 8.49 -26.38 23.85
C ALA A 7 9.09 -25.93 25.20
N LYS A 8 9.87 -26.80 25.85
CA LYS A 8 10.56 -26.48 27.11
C LYS A 8 11.62 -25.39 26.94
N LYS A 9 12.41 -25.42 25.87
CA LYS A 9 13.46 -24.42 25.58
C LYS A 9 12.89 -23.01 25.42
N TYR A 10 11.72 -22.88 24.79
CA TYR A 10 11.11 -21.58 24.48
C TYR A 10 9.97 -21.19 25.44
N GLY A 11 9.69 -21.96 26.50
CA GLY A 11 8.64 -21.66 27.48
C GLY A 11 7.21 -21.69 26.90
N VAL A 12 6.98 -22.48 25.84
CA VAL A 12 5.69 -22.55 25.14
C VAL A 12 4.99 -23.87 25.45
N PRO A 13 3.67 -23.91 25.72
CA PRO A 13 2.94 -25.16 25.89
C PRO A 13 3.07 -26.05 24.64
N LYS A 14 3.20 -27.36 24.85
CA LYS A 14 3.34 -28.35 23.75
C LYS A 14 2.20 -28.27 22.74
N ASN A 15 0.99 -27.98 23.20
CA ASN A 15 -0.22 -27.86 22.37
C ASN A 15 -0.12 -26.64 21.44
N THR A 16 0.37 -25.51 21.96
CA THR A 16 0.63 -24.29 21.19
C THR A 16 1.73 -24.51 20.14
N LEU A 17 2.84 -25.16 20.51
CA LEU A 17 3.87 -25.50 19.52
C LEU A 17 3.33 -26.42 18.42
N SER A 18 2.50 -27.40 18.78
CA SER A 18 1.89 -28.32 17.83
C SER A 18 0.94 -27.62 16.86
N THR A 19 0.16 -26.64 17.32
CA THR A 19 -0.72 -25.84 16.46
C THR A 19 0.06 -24.91 15.53
N TRP A 20 1.16 -24.31 15.99
CA TRP A 20 2.05 -23.52 15.13
C TRP A 20 2.71 -24.35 14.03
N ILE A 21 3.15 -25.57 14.36
CA ILE A 21 3.72 -26.49 13.38
C ILE A 21 2.67 -26.88 12.34
N LYS A 22 1.44 -27.22 12.76
CA LYS A 22 0.33 -27.51 11.84
C LYS A 22 -0.01 -26.33 10.93
N ASN A 23 0.03 -25.10 11.45
CA ASN A 23 -0.27 -23.87 10.70
C ASN A 23 0.97 -23.19 10.09
N LYS A 24 2.13 -23.87 10.05
CA LYS A 24 3.41 -23.26 9.67
C LYS A 24 3.37 -22.57 8.31
N THR A 25 2.78 -23.22 7.31
CA THR A 25 2.68 -22.69 5.94
C THR A 25 1.92 -21.37 5.88
N ASN A 26 0.76 -21.30 6.54
CA ASN A 26 -0.08 -20.09 6.63
C ASN A 26 0.61 -18.95 7.39
N LEU A 27 1.38 -19.28 8.43
CA LEU A 27 2.15 -18.30 9.19
C LEU A 27 3.27 -17.69 8.34
N LEU A 28 4.00 -18.52 7.59
CA LEU A 28 5.06 -18.07 6.69
C LEU A 28 4.52 -17.19 5.55
N THR A 29 3.45 -17.61 4.87
CA THR A 29 2.82 -16.79 3.81
C THR A 29 2.29 -15.47 4.33
N SER A 30 1.76 -15.44 5.57
CA SER A 30 1.34 -14.20 6.21
C SER A 30 2.50 -13.26 6.52
N LEU A 31 3.64 -13.80 6.95
CA LEU A 31 4.87 -13.01 7.19
C LEU A 31 5.38 -12.36 5.90
N GLU A 32 5.42 -13.11 4.80
CA GLU A 32 5.81 -12.60 3.48
C GLU A 32 4.85 -11.50 2.97
N LYS A 33 3.54 -11.72 3.13
CA LYS A 33 2.50 -10.77 2.68
C LYS A 33 2.39 -9.49 3.50
N ASN A 34 2.65 -9.53 4.81
CA ASN A 34 2.50 -8.36 5.69
C ASN A 34 3.82 -7.62 5.97
N GLY A 35 4.97 -8.25 5.77
CA GLY A 35 6.27 -7.67 6.11
C GLY A 35 6.40 -7.42 7.62
N THR A 36 7.37 -6.60 8.03
CA THR A 36 7.66 -6.33 9.46
C THR A 36 6.69 -5.36 10.13
N LYS A 37 5.88 -4.62 9.36
CA LYS A 37 5.12 -3.45 9.84
C LYS A 37 3.75 -3.76 10.45
N SER A 38 3.16 -4.92 10.14
CA SER A 38 1.91 -5.36 10.76
C SER A 38 1.99 -6.86 11.03
N LYS A 39 2.07 -7.24 12.31
CA LYS A 39 2.05 -8.64 12.75
C LYS A 39 0.63 -8.96 13.23
N PRO A 40 -0.30 -9.38 12.36
CA PRO A 40 -1.64 -9.70 12.80
C PRO A 40 -1.59 -10.85 13.81
N LYS A 41 -2.03 -10.60 15.05
CA LYS A 41 -2.15 -11.63 16.10
C LYS A 41 -3.19 -12.70 15.75
N LYS A 42 -4.10 -12.42 14.81
CA LYS A 42 -5.11 -13.35 14.29
C LYS A 42 -5.18 -13.27 12.77
N LEU A 43 -5.02 -14.41 12.11
CA LEU A 43 -5.29 -14.60 10.69
C LEU A 43 -6.79 -14.78 10.48
N ARG A 44 -7.55 -13.68 10.46
CA ARG A 44 -8.97 -13.72 10.11
C ARG A 44 -9.12 -13.54 8.61
N SER A 45 -9.64 -14.57 7.95
CA SER A 45 -10.15 -14.43 6.59
C SER A 45 -11.47 -13.67 6.66
N GLY A 46 -11.68 -12.69 5.78
CA GLY A 46 -13.01 -12.12 5.59
C GLY A 46 -13.99 -13.18 5.10
N ASN A 47 -15.28 -13.01 5.39
CA ASN A 47 -16.33 -13.93 4.95
C ASN A 47 -16.39 -14.04 3.42
N PHE A 48 -16.05 -12.95 2.72
CA PHE A 48 -16.16 -12.83 1.26
C PHE A 48 -14.79 -12.88 0.58
N LYS A 49 -14.09 -14.02 0.69
CA LYS A 49 -12.70 -14.16 0.18
C LYS A 49 -12.60 -13.98 -1.33
N ASN A 50 -13.61 -14.45 -2.07
CA ASN A 50 -13.62 -14.41 -3.53
C ASN A 50 -13.77 -12.96 -4.02
N VAL A 51 -14.69 -12.21 -3.42
CA VAL A 51 -14.88 -10.77 -3.67
C VAL A 51 -13.60 -10.00 -3.32
N ASP A 52 -13.03 -10.26 -2.13
CA ASP A 52 -11.78 -9.64 -1.67
C ASP A 52 -10.63 -9.83 -2.68
N LYS A 53 -10.50 -11.04 -3.24
CA LYS A 53 -9.45 -11.39 -4.22
C LYS A 53 -9.72 -10.72 -5.57
N ALA A 54 -10.96 -10.78 -6.06
CA ALA A 54 -11.35 -10.18 -7.34
C ALA A 54 -11.10 -8.66 -7.35
N ILE A 55 -11.54 -7.97 -6.29
CA ILE A 55 -11.35 -6.52 -6.20
C ILE A 55 -9.86 -6.14 -6.05
N TYR A 56 -9.06 -6.95 -5.36
CA TYR A 56 -7.62 -6.74 -5.24
C TYR A 56 -6.91 -6.88 -6.60
N THR A 57 -7.19 -7.95 -7.35
CA THR A 57 -6.62 -8.16 -8.68
C THR A 57 -7.01 -7.02 -9.64
N TRP A 58 -8.27 -6.59 -9.61
CA TRP A 58 -8.73 -5.47 -10.42
C TRP A 58 -8.06 -4.15 -10.03
N PHE A 59 -7.98 -3.85 -8.73
CA PHE A 59 -7.31 -2.66 -8.22
C PHE A 59 -5.84 -2.61 -8.65
N PHE A 60 -5.12 -3.73 -8.52
CA PHE A 60 -3.72 -3.82 -8.92
C PHE A 60 -3.53 -3.56 -10.42
N ALA A 61 -4.38 -4.17 -11.26
CA ALA A 61 -4.35 -3.97 -12.71
C ALA A 61 -4.69 -2.53 -13.14
N LYS A 62 -5.55 -1.83 -12.40
CA LYS A 62 -5.86 -0.42 -12.68
C LYS A 62 -4.77 0.52 -12.17
N ARG A 63 -4.12 0.18 -11.05
CA ARG A 63 -2.99 0.95 -10.54
C ARG A 63 -1.77 0.88 -11.47
N SER A 64 -1.51 -0.25 -12.11
CA SER A 64 -0.42 -0.38 -13.09
C SER A 64 -0.64 0.50 -14.34
N GLN A 65 -1.89 0.87 -14.63
CA GLN A 65 -2.26 1.84 -15.67
C GLN A 65 -2.21 3.30 -15.18
N GLN A 66 -1.70 3.55 -13.98
CA GLN A 66 -1.64 4.87 -13.32
C GLN A 66 -2.99 5.59 -13.17
N VAL A 67 -4.11 4.89 -13.27
CA VAL A 67 -5.44 5.48 -13.11
C VAL A 67 -5.69 5.79 -11.63
N PRO A 68 -6.08 7.03 -11.27
CA PRO A 68 -6.51 7.35 -9.93
C PRO A 68 -7.85 6.67 -9.62
N ILE A 69 -7.91 5.91 -8.53
CA ILE A 69 -9.11 5.16 -8.15
C ILE A 69 -9.61 5.64 -6.80
N ASP A 70 -10.84 6.14 -6.79
CA ASP A 70 -11.55 6.54 -5.58
C ASP A 70 -12.16 5.33 -4.84
N GLY A 71 -12.43 5.51 -3.55
CA GLY A 71 -12.98 4.48 -2.67
C GLY A 71 -14.43 4.15 -3.00
N THR A 72 -15.18 5.11 -3.52
CA THR A 72 -16.55 4.90 -4.03
C THR A 72 -16.54 3.91 -5.19
N ILE A 73 -15.67 4.13 -6.19
CA ILE A 73 -15.47 3.25 -7.35
C ILE A 73 -15.09 1.83 -6.90
N LEU A 74 -14.19 1.71 -5.91
CA LEU A 74 -13.80 0.40 -5.37
C LEU A 74 -14.98 -0.34 -4.72
N LYS A 75 -15.83 0.36 -3.96
CA LYS A 75 -17.01 -0.24 -3.34
C LYS A 75 -18.05 -0.67 -4.37
N GLU A 76 -18.35 0.18 -5.35
CA GLU A 76 -19.26 -0.16 -6.45
C GLU A 76 -18.75 -1.36 -7.25
N LYS A 77 -17.46 -1.38 -7.56
CA LYS A 77 -16.87 -2.51 -8.28
C LYS A 77 -16.89 -3.80 -7.45
N ALA A 78 -16.72 -3.70 -6.13
CA ALA A 78 -16.85 -4.85 -5.24
C ALA A 78 -18.28 -5.42 -5.20
N LEU A 79 -19.32 -4.56 -5.24
CA LEU A 79 -20.71 -5.00 -5.36
C LEU A 79 -20.94 -5.76 -6.67
N LYS A 80 -20.48 -5.23 -7.80
CA LYS A 80 -20.57 -5.91 -9.10
C LYS A 80 -19.86 -7.26 -9.12
N PHE A 81 -18.71 -7.37 -8.45
CA PHE A 81 -18.02 -8.65 -8.31
C PHE A 81 -18.78 -9.62 -7.40
N ALA A 82 -19.41 -9.12 -6.34
CA ALA A 82 -20.22 -9.96 -5.47
C ALA A 82 -21.44 -10.53 -6.19
N GLU A 83 -22.15 -9.72 -6.98
CA GLU A 83 -23.24 -10.17 -7.84
C GLU A 83 -22.77 -11.26 -8.82
N ALA A 84 -21.65 -11.02 -9.53
CA ALA A 84 -21.10 -11.98 -10.48
C ALA A 84 -20.60 -13.29 -9.83
N LEU A 85 -20.26 -13.25 -8.53
CA LEU A 85 -19.81 -14.41 -7.76
C LEU A 85 -20.94 -15.08 -6.97
N GLY A 86 -22.18 -14.57 -7.05
CA GLY A 86 -23.35 -15.08 -6.32
C GLY A 86 -23.37 -14.74 -4.83
N GLU A 87 -22.55 -13.79 -4.38
CA GLU A 87 -22.42 -13.37 -2.99
C GLU A 87 -23.42 -12.24 -2.66
N LEU A 88 -24.72 -12.55 -2.74
CA LEU A 88 -25.81 -11.55 -2.64
C LEU A 88 -25.90 -10.83 -1.29
N ASP A 89 -25.42 -11.46 -0.22
CA ASP A 89 -25.37 -10.87 1.13
C ASP A 89 -24.22 -9.88 1.33
N PHE A 90 -23.34 -9.75 0.32
CA PHE A 90 -22.20 -8.87 0.41
C PHE A 90 -22.63 -7.40 0.43
N LYS A 91 -22.25 -6.71 1.50
CA LYS A 91 -22.37 -5.25 1.59
C LYS A 91 -20.99 -4.64 1.57
N ALA A 92 -20.75 -3.72 0.62
CA ALA A 92 -19.55 -2.90 0.54
C ALA A 92 -19.49 -1.81 1.65
N SER A 93 -19.76 -2.21 2.90
CA SER A 93 -19.76 -1.37 4.08
C SER A 93 -18.41 -0.69 4.31
N ASP A 94 -18.42 0.46 5.00
CA ASP A 94 -17.19 1.16 5.40
C ASP A 94 -16.25 0.27 6.21
N ARG A 95 -16.81 -0.55 7.09
CA ARG A 95 -16.04 -1.49 7.91
C ARG A 95 -15.36 -2.56 7.06
N TRP A 96 -16.07 -3.16 6.10
CA TRP A 96 -15.47 -4.11 5.18
C TRP A 96 -14.35 -3.43 4.38
N PHE A 97 -14.62 -2.26 3.81
CA PHE A 97 -13.67 -1.54 2.96
C PHE A 97 -12.41 -1.12 3.72
N HIS A 98 -12.56 -0.60 4.94
CA HIS A 98 -11.45 -0.30 5.84
C HIS A 98 -10.59 -1.54 6.11
N ASN A 99 -11.21 -2.65 6.52
CA ASN A 99 -10.50 -3.89 6.80
C ASN A 99 -9.82 -4.47 5.56
N TRP A 100 -10.47 -4.42 4.40
CA TRP A 100 -9.92 -4.87 3.13
C TRP A 100 -8.66 -4.07 2.77
N LYS A 101 -8.69 -2.74 2.92
CA LYS A 101 -7.51 -1.88 2.73
C LYS A 101 -6.37 -2.27 3.66
N VAL A 102 -6.65 -2.42 4.96
CA VAL A 102 -5.64 -2.79 5.96
C VAL A 102 -5.02 -4.16 5.66
N ARG A 103 -5.83 -5.17 5.31
CA ARG A 103 -5.35 -6.52 4.97
C ARG A 103 -4.44 -6.54 3.75
N ASN A 104 -4.71 -5.68 2.77
CA ASN A 104 -3.94 -5.60 1.53
C ASN A 104 -2.83 -4.53 1.58
N GLY A 105 -2.64 -3.88 2.73
CA GLY A 105 -1.65 -2.81 2.87
C GLY A 105 -1.92 -1.61 1.97
N ILE A 106 -3.18 -1.31 1.67
CA ILE A 106 -3.60 -0.21 0.81
C ILE A 106 -3.83 1.04 1.67
N SER A 107 -3.07 2.10 1.43
CA SER A 107 -3.19 3.40 2.09
C SER A 107 -3.68 4.45 1.11
N PHE A 108 -4.61 5.31 1.52
CA PHE A 108 -4.96 6.48 0.70
C PHE A 108 -3.82 7.49 0.77
N LYS A 109 -3.29 7.89 -0.39
CA LYS A 109 -2.28 8.95 -0.46
C LYS A 109 -2.66 9.92 -1.57
N ILE A 110 -2.48 11.21 -1.30
CA ILE A 110 -2.59 12.22 -2.33
C ILE A 110 -1.30 12.13 -3.15
N ILE A 111 -1.41 11.82 -4.44
CA ILE A 111 -0.25 11.80 -5.34
C ILE A 111 -0.10 13.23 -5.84
N PHE A 112 0.77 14.00 -5.19
CA PHE A 112 1.32 15.21 -5.78
C PHE A 112 2.71 14.86 -6.33
N GLY A 113 2.94 15.20 -7.60
CA GLY A 113 4.28 15.24 -8.15
C GLY A 113 4.45 14.50 -9.46
N GLU A 114 4.92 15.24 -10.47
CA GLU A 114 5.50 14.79 -11.74
C GLU A 114 6.78 13.93 -11.57
N SER A 115 7.08 13.46 -10.36
CA SER A 115 8.32 12.73 -10.05
C SER A 115 8.42 11.37 -10.75
N ALA A 116 7.32 10.85 -11.29
CA ALA A 116 7.34 9.61 -12.09
C ALA A 116 8.01 9.81 -13.46
N ALA A 117 8.13 11.06 -13.95
CA ALA A 117 8.70 11.39 -15.25
C ALA A 117 10.21 11.70 -15.21
N MET A 118 10.81 11.91 -14.03
CA MET A 118 12.25 12.19 -13.91
C MET A 118 13.05 10.90 -13.68
N THR A 119 13.98 10.61 -14.59
CA THR A 119 15.01 9.57 -14.38
C THR A 119 16.26 10.20 -13.79
N ASN A 120 16.98 9.47 -12.92
CA ASN A 120 18.22 9.95 -12.28
C ASN A 120 19.27 10.44 -13.31
N ASN A 121 19.29 9.87 -14.51
CA ASN A 121 20.19 10.32 -15.58
C ASN A 121 19.86 11.72 -16.10
N MET A 122 18.60 12.16 -16.04
CA MET A 122 18.21 13.49 -16.50
C MET A 122 18.51 14.61 -15.49
N THR A 123 18.70 14.27 -14.21
CA THR A 123 18.97 15.25 -13.14
C THR A 123 20.39 15.18 -12.57
N ALA A 124 21.19 14.19 -12.94
CA ALA A 124 22.57 14.02 -12.47
C ALA A 124 23.46 15.23 -12.80
N SER A 125 23.48 15.66 -14.07
CA SER A 125 24.26 16.83 -14.50
C SER A 125 23.83 18.13 -13.82
N TRP A 126 22.53 18.26 -13.53
CA TRP A 126 21.98 19.44 -12.87
C TRP A 126 22.40 19.52 -11.41
N ASN A 127 22.38 18.39 -10.68
CA ASN A 127 22.82 18.32 -9.29
C ASN A 127 24.34 18.40 -9.14
N GLU A 128 25.10 17.79 -10.05
CA GLU A 128 26.56 17.68 -9.94
C GLU A 128 27.28 18.92 -10.45
N THR A 129 26.74 19.62 -11.44
CA THR A 129 27.45 20.71 -12.12
C THR A 129 26.62 22.00 -12.16
N THR A 130 25.43 21.98 -12.76
CA THR A 130 24.71 23.21 -13.08
C THR A 130 24.26 24.00 -11.84
N LEU A 131 23.65 23.33 -10.85
CA LEU A 131 23.13 23.98 -9.66
C LEU A 131 24.24 24.52 -8.75
N PRO A 132 25.31 23.76 -8.41
CA PRO A 132 26.41 24.29 -7.59
C PRO A 132 27.10 25.50 -8.22
N THR A 133 27.36 25.47 -9.54
CA THR A 133 27.98 26.60 -10.24
C THR A 133 27.10 27.85 -10.22
N LEU A 134 25.78 27.68 -10.35
CA LEU A 134 24.85 28.80 -10.32
C LEU A 134 24.73 29.40 -8.92
N LEU A 135 24.69 28.56 -7.86
CA LEU A 135 24.60 29.02 -6.47
C LEU A 135 25.86 29.77 -6.01
N LEU A 136 27.04 29.50 -6.57
CA LEU A 136 28.27 30.24 -6.26
C LEU A 136 28.18 31.74 -6.62
N ASN A 137 27.33 32.10 -7.58
CA ASN A 137 27.15 33.47 -8.04
C ASN A 137 26.18 34.29 -7.18
N TYR A 138 25.49 33.65 -6.22
CA TYR A 138 24.51 34.30 -5.36
C TYR A 138 24.86 34.09 -3.88
N LYS A 139 24.72 35.15 -3.08
CA LYS A 139 24.76 35.02 -1.63
C LYS A 139 23.53 34.25 -1.14
N LEU A 140 23.68 33.49 -0.04
CA LEU A 140 22.59 32.71 0.56
C LEU A 140 21.33 33.53 0.84
N GLU A 141 21.48 34.80 1.23
CA GLU A 141 20.38 35.74 1.49
C GLU A 141 19.53 36.09 0.25
N ASN A 142 20.05 35.83 -0.95
CA ASN A 142 19.39 36.09 -2.23
C ASN A 142 18.84 34.82 -2.89
N ILE A 143 18.85 33.69 -2.18
CA ILE A 143 18.32 32.41 -2.67
C ILE A 143 16.94 32.22 -2.05
N PHE A 144 15.92 32.49 -2.84
CA PHE A 144 14.52 32.32 -2.43
C PHE A 144 13.98 30.98 -2.91
N ASN A 145 13.27 30.28 -2.03
CA ASN A 145 12.49 29.13 -2.44
C ASN A 145 11.17 29.63 -3.04
N ALA A 146 11.00 29.47 -4.34
CA ALA A 146 9.72 29.65 -5.01
C ALA A 146 9.17 28.27 -5.35
N ASP A 147 7.95 28.00 -4.91
CA ASP A 147 7.22 26.78 -5.28
C ASP A 147 5.89 27.19 -5.91
N GLU A 148 5.45 26.43 -6.90
CA GLU A 148 4.21 26.72 -7.61
C GLU A 148 3.02 26.27 -6.77
N PHE A 149 2.09 27.20 -6.53
CA PHE A 149 0.78 26.85 -6.00
C PHE A 149 -0.24 26.79 -7.15
N GLY A 150 -0.57 25.57 -7.58
CA GLY A 150 -1.63 25.36 -8.58
C GLY A 150 -3.02 25.60 -7.98
N LEU A 151 -3.77 26.59 -8.48
CA LEU A 151 -5.19 26.75 -8.18
C LEU A 151 -6.00 25.75 -9.01
N PHE A 152 -6.37 24.63 -8.40
CA PHE A 152 -7.16 23.59 -9.06
C PHE A 152 -8.66 23.90 -9.00
N TYR A 153 -9.17 24.69 -9.96
CA TYR A 153 -10.60 24.91 -10.14
C TYR A 153 -11.19 23.84 -11.07
N GLN A 154 -12.19 23.08 -10.60
CA GLN A 154 -12.86 21.97 -11.32
C GLN A 154 -11.98 20.77 -11.72
N CYS A 155 -10.75 20.65 -11.22
CA CYS A 155 -9.92 19.47 -11.48
C CYS A 155 -10.43 18.24 -10.71
N LEU A 156 -10.34 17.08 -11.35
CA LEU A 156 -10.61 15.79 -10.70
C LEU A 156 -9.66 15.60 -9.50
N PRO A 157 -10.13 15.03 -8.38
CA PRO A 157 -9.29 14.86 -7.20
C PRO A 157 -8.09 13.95 -7.49
N ASN A 158 -6.86 14.48 -7.31
CA ASN A 158 -5.58 13.75 -7.38
C ASN A 158 -5.34 12.81 -6.17
N LYS A 159 -6.40 12.24 -5.61
CA LYS A 159 -6.33 11.40 -4.40
C LYS A 159 -6.53 9.94 -4.79
N THR A 160 -5.54 9.10 -4.53
CA THR A 160 -5.54 7.70 -4.99
C THR A 160 -5.09 6.74 -3.89
N TYR A 161 -5.66 5.54 -3.88
CA TYR A 161 -5.16 4.47 -3.02
C TYR A 161 -3.83 3.91 -3.54
N HIS A 162 -2.86 3.75 -2.64
CA HIS A 162 -1.48 3.36 -2.91
C HIS A 162 -1.07 2.17 -2.03
N LEU A 163 -0.26 1.25 -2.56
CA LEU A 163 0.26 0.12 -1.80
C LEU A 163 1.36 0.58 -0.84
N SER A 164 1.26 0.23 0.44
CA SER A 164 2.19 0.68 1.49
C SER A 164 3.65 0.24 1.28
N ARG A 165 3.94 -0.57 0.27
CA ARG A 165 5.27 -1.12 -0.05
C ARG A 165 6.01 -0.37 -1.16
N GLU A 166 5.35 0.52 -1.91
CA GLU A 166 6.03 1.29 -2.95
C GLU A 166 6.63 2.59 -2.34
N LYS A 167 7.81 3.00 -2.83
CA LYS A 167 8.42 4.28 -2.46
C LYS A 167 7.60 5.41 -3.08
N CYS A 168 6.97 6.23 -2.23
CA CYS A 168 6.34 7.47 -2.68
C CYS A 168 7.39 8.57 -2.68
N PHE A 169 7.48 9.29 -3.80
CA PHE A 169 8.17 10.57 -3.86
C PHE A 169 7.09 11.64 -3.81
N GLY A 170 6.95 12.29 -2.66
CA GLY A 170 6.17 13.51 -2.50
C GLY A 170 7.04 14.49 -1.75
N LYS A 171 7.37 15.61 -2.38
CA LYS A 171 8.02 16.72 -1.68
C LYS A 171 6.96 17.43 -0.84
N LYS A 172 7.36 17.88 0.35
CA LYS A 172 6.54 18.67 1.27
C LYS A 172 6.30 20.06 0.70
#